data_AF-A0A8B8GEX7-F1
#
_entry.id   AF-A0A8B8GEX7-F1
#
_cell.length_a   1.000
_cell.length_b   1.000
_cell.length_c   1.000
_cell.angle_alpha   90.00
_cell.angle_beta   90.00
_cell.angle_gamma   90.00
#
_symmetry.space_group_name_H-M   'P 1'
#
loop_
_entity.id
_entity.type
_entity.pdbx_description
1 polymer ?
#
loop_
_entity_poly.entity_id
_entity_poly.type
_entity_poly.pdbx_seq_one_letter_code
_entity_poly.pdbx_strand_id
1 'polypeptide(L)'
;MTNIVNSEVFSGYLWGGDIFTTKQQGNCVRSFHEKYYFKEISLGSYVKRNWLSYSPSTDCVFCIVCKLFGLPNGKHDQFSKLGTNDWKHISYNIKVHESAPEHLLSEIRRVMYTSQLRVDVQLLSPSNSQVVENRETVKIIFEALLYLVWLNNAFRGFSEHWGSSNQGNFVEIVKLLVKYNPLLSAHLSKIQNAKKKQINIFIKC
;
A
#
# COMPACT_ATOMS: atom_id res chain seq x y z
N MET A 1 -12.42 10.82 -10.43
CA MET A 1 -12.39 12.23 -9.96
C MET A 1 -12.90 12.21 -8.53
N THR A 2 -12.20 12.55 -7.46
CA THR A 2 -10.85 13.13 -7.22
C THR A 2 -10.39 12.66 -5.82
N ASN A 3 -9.13 12.31 -5.51
CA ASN A 3 -7.86 12.24 -6.24
C ASN A 3 -6.98 11.12 -5.65
N ILE A 4 -5.86 10.80 -6.29
CA ILE A 4 -4.73 10.07 -5.69
C ILE A 4 -3.59 11.08 -5.52
N VAL A 5 -3.08 11.25 -4.30
CA VAL A 5 -1.88 12.05 -4.07
C VAL A 5 -0.70 11.25 -4.60
N ASN A 6 -0.13 11.69 -5.73
CA ASN A 6 1.06 11.07 -6.28
C ASN A 6 2.17 11.12 -5.23
N SER A 7 2.69 9.96 -4.87
CA SER A 7 4.00 9.86 -4.25
C SER A 7 5.02 10.36 -5.27
N GLU A 8 5.52 11.57 -5.07
CA GLU A 8 6.68 12.05 -5.82
C GLU A 8 7.88 11.18 -5.47
N VAL A 9 8.07 10.15 -6.28
CA VAL A 9 9.31 9.41 -6.39
C VAL A 9 10.36 10.43 -6.77
N PHE A 10 11.22 10.80 -5.82
CA PHE A 10 12.48 11.49 -6.10
C PHE A 10 13.42 10.54 -6.84
N SER A 11 13.04 10.24 -8.09
CA SER A 11 13.87 9.62 -9.11
C SER A 11 14.94 10.64 -9.45
N GLY A 12 16.18 10.32 -9.10
CA GLY A 12 17.27 11.27 -9.22
C GLY A 12 17.60 11.57 -10.67
N TYR A 13 17.62 12.87 -11.00
CA TYR A 13 18.62 13.46 -11.89
C TYR A 13 18.87 14.89 -11.39
N LEU A 14 20.06 15.15 -10.83
CA LEU A 14 20.59 16.51 -10.81
C LEU A 14 21.21 16.74 -12.18
N TRP A 15 20.48 17.46 -13.04
CA TRP A 15 20.96 17.88 -14.35
C TRP A 15 21.86 19.11 -14.19
N GLY A 16 23.15 18.86 -14.04
CA GLY A 16 24.18 19.87 -13.90
C GLY A 16 25.52 19.21 -13.61
N GLY A 17 26.62 19.77 -14.13
CA GLY A 17 27.98 19.35 -13.78
C GLY A 17 28.37 19.85 -12.39
N ASP A 18 27.53 19.57 -11.40
CA ASP A 18 27.54 20.26 -10.11
C ASP A 18 28.73 19.81 -9.26
N ILE A 19 29.70 20.72 -9.12
CA ILE A 19 30.84 20.54 -8.25
C ILE A 19 30.32 20.52 -6.80
N PHE A 20 30.34 19.36 -6.15
CA PHE A 20 30.02 19.24 -4.72
C PHE A 20 30.82 20.27 -3.93
N THR A 21 30.17 21.00 -3.04
CA THR A 21 30.83 22.09 -2.31
C THR A 21 32.03 21.55 -1.53
N THR A 22 33.19 22.19 -1.73
CA THR A 22 34.47 21.75 -1.19
C THR A 22 34.85 22.60 0.02
N LYS A 23 35.39 21.95 1.05
CA LYS A 23 35.89 22.61 2.27
C LYS A 23 37.27 22.08 2.65
N GLN A 24 38.13 22.96 3.13
CA GLN A 24 39.40 22.56 3.70
C GLN A 24 39.18 21.94 5.09
N GLN A 25 39.64 20.71 5.28
CA GLN A 25 39.54 19.97 6.55
C GLN A 25 40.92 19.40 6.90
N GLY A 26 41.64 20.17 7.74
CA GLY A 26 43.08 19.98 7.95
C GLY A 26 43.86 20.33 6.68
N ASN A 27 44.79 19.45 6.28
CA ASN A 27 45.69 19.68 5.15
C ASN A 27 45.09 19.24 3.80
N CYS A 28 43.81 18.87 3.74
CA CYS A 28 43.15 18.39 2.52
C CYS A 28 41.85 19.14 2.26
N VAL A 29 41.57 19.42 0.99
CA VAL A 29 40.23 19.79 0.53
C VAL A 29 39.38 18.52 0.45
N ARG A 30 38.15 18.57 0.96
CA ARG A 30 37.20 17.45 1.01
C ARG A 30 35.79 17.91 0.64
N SER A 31 34.98 17.00 0.11
CA SER A 31 33.59 17.23 -0.27
C SER A 31 32.77 15.95 -0.13
N PHE A 32 31.46 16.06 -0.35
CA PHE A 32 30.62 14.90 -0.61
C PHE A 32 31.04 14.18 -1.91
N HIS A 33 30.71 12.88 -1.99
CA HIS A 33 30.88 12.04 -3.18
C HIS A 33 29.73 11.01 -3.25
N GLU A 34 29.22 10.75 -4.45
CA GLU A 34 28.10 9.82 -4.66
C GLU A 34 28.36 8.40 -4.17
N LYS A 35 29.64 7.97 -4.12
CA LYS A 35 30.05 6.67 -3.57
C LYS A 35 29.48 6.40 -2.16
N TYR A 36 29.21 7.43 -1.36
CA TYR A 36 28.62 7.28 -0.03
C TYR A 36 27.18 6.72 -0.07
N TYR A 37 26.45 6.91 -1.17
CA TYR A 37 25.16 6.27 -1.39
C TYR A 37 25.25 4.75 -1.58
N PHE A 38 26.43 4.15 -1.76
CA PHE A 38 26.58 2.73 -2.06
C PHE A 38 27.36 1.98 -0.97
N LYS A 39 26.88 0.77 -0.64
CA LYS A 39 27.51 -0.16 0.29
C LYS A 39 27.91 -1.41 -0.47
N GLU A 40 29.18 -1.77 -0.42
CA GLU A 40 29.63 -3.09 -0.87
C GLU A 40 29.21 -4.16 0.14
N ILE A 41 28.63 -5.27 -0.33
CA ILE A 41 28.15 -6.38 0.51
C ILE A 41 29.02 -7.64 0.31
N SER A 42 29.30 -7.98 -0.93
CA SER A 42 30.30 -8.97 -1.35
C SER A 42 31.16 -8.38 -2.45
N LEU A 43 32.27 -9.03 -2.79
CA LEU A 43 33.25 -8.53 -3.76
C LEU A 43 32.57 -8.11 -5.08
N GLY A 44 32.50 -6.79 -5.34
CA GLY A 44 31.85 -6.22 -6.52
C GLY A 44 30.32 -6.09 -6.49
N SER A 45 29.63 -6.43 -5.40
CA SER A 45 28.17 -6.24 -5.26
C SER A 45 27.84 -5.03 -4.36
N TYR A 46 27.05 -4.10 -4.90
CA TYR A 46 26.71 -2.84 -4.25
C TYR A 46 25.21 -2.67 -4.02
N VAL A 47 24.82 -2.22 -2.83
CA VAL A 47 23.45 -1.85 -2.48
C VAL A 47 23.36 -0.36 -2.16
N LYS A 48 22.30 0.29 -2.68
CA LYS A 48 22.05 1.72 -2.48
C LYS A 48 21.44 1.99 -1.10
N ARG A 49 22.04 2.92 -0.35
CA ARG A 49 21.53 3.49 0.90
C ARG A 49 20.39 4.47 0.62
N ASN A 50 19.18 3.95 0.46
CA ASN A 50 17.98 4.77 0.26
C ASN A 50 17.63 5.68 1.47
N TRP A 51 18.30 5.50 2.61
CA TRP A 51 18.13 6.32 3.80
C TRP A 51 19.03 7.57 3.85
N LEU A 52 20.11 7.59 3.07
CA LEU A 52 21.11 8.66 3.06
C LEU A 52 20.70 9.76 2.08
N SER A 53 20.82 11.03 2.47
CA SER A 53 20.55 12.17 1.58
C SER A 53 21.51 13.32 1.85
N TYR A 54 21.97 13.99 0.79
CA TYR A 54 22.88 15.15 0.87
C TYR A 54 22.11 16.43 0.58
N SER A 55 22.42 17.48 1.34
CA SER A 55 21.81 18.81 1.20
C SER A 55 22.87 19.81 0.77
N PRO A 56 22.86 20.29 -0.49
CA PRO A 56 23.84 21.27 -1.00
C PRO A 56 23.83 22.59 -0.23
N SER A 57 22.66 23.04 0.25
CA SER A 57 22.50 24.33 0.94
C SER A 57 23.13 24.37 2.34
N THR A 58 23.28 23.21 2.99
CA THR A 58 23.94 23.09 4.30
C THR A 58 25.29 22.38 4.21
N ASP A 59 25.61 21.81 3.05
CA ASP A 59 26.75 20.91 2.80
C ASP A 59 26.83 19.84 3.90
N CYS A 60 25.72 19.12 4.12
CA CYS A 60 25.57 18.10 5.15
C CYS A 60 24.85 16.86 4.61
N VAL A 61 25.19 15.70 5.15
CA VAL A 61 24.47 14.43 4.94
C VAL A 61 23.52 14.16 6.09
N PHE A 62 22.31 13.72 5.75
CA PHE A 62 21.22 13.40 6.66
C PHE A 62 20.74 11.96 6.48
N CYS A 63 20.15 11.41 7.54
CA CYS A 63 19.34 10.20 7.46
C CYS A 63 17.86 10.57 7.39
N ILE A 64 17.24 10.42 6.22
CA ILE A 64 15.81 10.76 6.04
C ILE A 64 14.91 9.86 6.88
N VAL A 65 15.33 8.61 7.11
CA VAL A 65 14.57 7.60 7.84
C VAL A 65 14.51 7.93 9.33
N CYS A 66 15.65 8.19 9.97
CA CYS A 66 15.68 8.57 11.39
C CYS A 66 15.02 9.94 11.63
N LYS A 67 15.11 10.87 10.66
CA LYS A 67 14.42 12.16 10.71
C LYS A 67 12.89 12.02 10.71
N LEU A 68 12.32 11.15 9.87
CA LEU A 68 10.88 10.96 9.74
C LEU A 68 10.32 9.94 10.76
N PHE A 69 10.93 8.75 10.85
CA PHE A 69 10.44 7.57 11.57
C PHE A 69 11.16 7.27 12.90
N GLY A 70 12.11 8.13 13.30
CA GLY A 70 12.83 7.99 14.55
C GLY A 70 11.97 8.18 15.81
N LEU A 71 12.32 7.42 16.85
CA LEU A 71 11.96 7.74 18.24
C LEU A 71 12.66 9.05 18.68
N PRO A 72 12.27 9.67 19.82
CA PRO A 72 12.94 10.86 20.34
C PRO A 72 14.47 10.77 20.30
N ASN A 73 15.04 9.67 20.81
CA ASN A 73 16.49 9.42 20.80
C ASN A 73 17.08 9.40 19.38
N GLY A 74 16.45 8.68 18.44
CA GLY A 74 16.87 8.63 17.04
C GLY A 74 16.64 9.94 16.26
N LYS A 75 15.74 10.80 16.71
CA LYS A 75 15.54 12.17 16.18
C LYS A 75 16.55 13.17 16.75
N HIS A 76 17.14 12.88 17.90
CA HIS A 76 18.24 13.65 18.47
C HIS A 76 19.61 13.29 17.90
N ASP A 77 19.74 12.15 17.21
CA ASP A 77 20.97 11.78 16.51
C ASP A 77 21.42 12.85 15.49
N GLN A 78 22.74 12.98 15.33
CA GLN A 78 23.37 13.99 14.49
C GLN A 78 22.89 13.91 13.05
N PHE A 79 22.78 12.70 12.46
CA PHE A 79 22.27 12.51 11.10
C PHE A 79 20.80 12.91 10.92
N SER A 80 20.00 12.92 11.98
CA SER A 80 18.58 13.30 11.93
C SER A 80 18.38 14.81 12.08
N LYS A 81 19.06 15.40 13.06
CA LYS A 81 18.79 16.77 13.53
C LYS A 81 19.58 17.83 12.75
N LEU A 82 20.91 17.71 12.70
CA LEU A 82 21.82 18.73 12.17
C LEU A 82 22.50 18.30 10.85
N GLY A 83 22.55 16.99 10.61
CA GLY A 83 23.38 16.39 9.57
C GLY A 83 24.85 16.32 9.99
N THR A 84 25.66 15.67 9.15
CA THR A 84 27.11 15.60 9.32
C THR A 84 27.85 15.98 8.04
N ASN A 85 28.96 16.68 8.19
CA ASN A 85 29.85 17.13 7.12
C ASN A 85 31.33 16.86 7.44
N ASP A 86 31.58 15.92 8.37
CA ASP A 86 32.92 15.42 8.67
C ASP A 86 33.38 14.49 7.54
N TRP A 87 33.76 15.06 6.40
CA TRP A 87 34.22 14.34 5.22
C TRP A 87 35.51 13.53 5.45
N LYS A 88 36.23 13.79 6.56
CA LYS A 88 37.37 12.99 6.99
C LYS A 88 36.92 11.64 7.55
N HIS A 89 35.86 11.58 8.35
CA HIS A 89 35.37 10.35 8.98
C HIS A 89 34.02 9.85 8.46
N ILE A 90 33.41 10.50 7.46
CA ILE A 90 32.08 10.20 6.91
C ILE A 90 31.86 8.70 6.59
N SER A 91 32.86 8.02 6.02
CA SER A 91 32.80 6.59 5.70
C SER A 91 32.62 5.69 6.94
N TYR A 92 33.19 6.11 8.07
CA TYR A 92 33.04 5.43 9.36
C TYR A 92 31.72 5.82 10.01
N ASN A 93 31.41 7.12 10.07
CA ASN A 93 30.17 7.64 10.66
C ASN A 93 28.92 7.03 10.02
N ILE A 94 28.92 6.85 8.68
CA ILE A 94 27.85 6.16 7.95
C ILE A 94 27.74 4.69 8.40
N LYS A 95 28.84 3.96 8.50
CA LYS A 95 28.82 2.54 8.93
C LYS A 95 28.33 2.37 10.37
N VAL A 96 28.74 3.28 11.27
CA VAL A 96 28.28 3.27 12.66
C VAL A 96 26.78 3.58 12.74
N HIS A 97 26.31 4.65 12.08
CA HIS A 97 24.89 5.02 12.05
C HIS A 97 24.03 3.91 11.43
N GLU A 98 24.44 3.32 10.31
CA GLU A 98 23.72 2.21 9.66
C GLU A 98 23.54 0.99 10.57
N SER A 99 24.47 0.80 11.52
CA SER A 99 24.47 -0.32 12.47
C SER A 99 23.82 0.03 13.82
N ALA A 100 23.42 1.29 14.04
CA ALA A 100 22.87 1.75 15.31
C ALA A 100 21.43 1.24 15.52
N PRO A 101 21.05 0.85 16.76
CA PRO A 101 19.72 0.33 17.01
C PRO A 101 18.61 1.36 16.73
N GLU A 102 18.87 2.66 16.93
CA GLU A 102 17.96 3.75 16.59
C GLU A 102 17.68 3.79 15.07
N HIS A 103 18.70 3.55 14.25
CA HIS A 103 18.56 3.49 12.79
C HIS A 103 17.74 2.28 12.37
N LEU A 104 18.10 1.09 12.86
CA LEU A 104 17.41 -0.16 12.55
C LEU A 104 15.92 -0.10 12.95
N LEU A 105 15.60 0.45 14.13
CA LEU A 105 14.21 0.65 14.57
C LEU A 105 13.46 1.66 13.69
N SER A 106 14.13 2.69 13.18
CA SER A 106 13.53 3.67 12.27
C SER A 106 13.27 3.05 10.89
N GLU A 107 14.18 2.21 10.40
CA GLU A 107 14.05 1.45 9.15
C GLU A 107 12.89 0.44 9.22
N ILE A 108 12.77 -0.29 10.33
CA ILE A 108 11.62 -1.18 10.59
C ILE A 108 10.30 -0.40 10.52
N ARG A 109 10.20 0.78 11.15
CA ARG A 109 8.99 1.62 11.06
C ARG A 109 8.71 2.12 9.65
N ARG A 110 9.73 2.49 8.88
CA ARG A 110 9.57 2.88 7.46
C ARG A 110 9.01 1.73 6.64
N VAL A 111 9.52 0.51 6.85
CA VAL A 111 9.04 -0.69 6.18
C VAL A 111 7.59 -1.00 6.59
N MET A 112 7.25 -0.99 7.88
CA MET A 112 5.86 -1.17 8.35
C MET A 112 4.89 -0.13 7.76
N TYR A 113 5.32 1.13 7.64
CA TYR A 113 4.54 2.20 7.02
C TYR A 113 4.33 1.96 5.51
N THR A 114 5.39 1.60 4.78
CA THR A 114 5.38 1.44 3.32
C THR A 114 4.64 0.16 2.90
N SER A 115 4.81 -0.94 3.63
CA SER A 115 4.21 -2.24 3.34
C SER A 115 2.72 -2.35 3.70
N GLN A 116 2.05 -1.23 3.99
CA GLN A 116 0.63 -1.17 4.39
C GLN A 116 0.26 -2.04 5.61
N LEU A 117 1.24 -2.48 6.41
CA LEU A 117 1.06 -3.18 7.70
C LEU A 117 0.61 -2.21 8.81
N ARG A 118 -0.12 -1.16 8.44
CA ARG A 118 -0.67 -0.18 9.35
C ARG A 118 -2.01 -0.72 9.86
N VAL A 119 -2.24 -0.58 11.17
CA VAL A 119 -3.39 -1.19 11.86
C VAL A 119 -4.73 -0.68 11.30
N ASP A 120 -4.79 0.57 10.84
CA ASP A 120 -5.95 1.17 10.16
C ASP A 120 -6.30 0.44 8.85
N VAL A 121 -5.31 0.14 7.99
CA VAL A 121 -5.52 -0.63 6.76
C VAL A 121 -6.05 -2.03 7.09
N GLN A 122 -5.47 -2.68 8.09
CA GLN A 122 -5.88 -4.03 8.48
C GLN A 122 -7.29 -4.06 9.10
N LEU A 123 -7.67 -3.07 9.90
CA LEU A 123 -9.02 -2.90 10.45
C LEU A 123 -10.07 -2.63 9.35
N LEU A 124 -9.73 -1.85 8.32
CA LEU A 124 -10.63 -1.53 7.21
C LEU A 124 -10.69 -2.63 6.14
N SER A 125 -9.71 -3.53 6.09
CA SER A 125 -9.61 -4.58 5.08
C SER A 125 -10.87 -5.47 4.94
N PRO A 126 -11.56 -5.91 6.01
CA PRO A 126 -12.75 -6.77 5.86
C PRO A 126 -13.94 -5.99 5.30
N SER A 127 -14.12 -4.73 5.74
CA SER A 127 -15.17 -3.84 5.21
C SER A 127 -14.95 -3.53 3.74
N ASN A 128 -13.70 -3.24 3.35
CA ASN A 128 -13.34 -3.02 1.95
C ASN A 128 -13.54 -4.27 1.10
N SER A 129 -13.17 -5.46 1.61
CA SER A 129 -13.43 -6.74 0.94
C SER A 129 -14.93 -6.96 0.72
N GLN A 130 -15.78 -6.68 1.72
CA GLN A 130 -17.23 -6.82 1.56
C GLN A 130 -17.82 -5.81 0.56
N VAL A 131 -17.26 -4.59 0.45
CA VAL A 131 -17.63 -3.61 -0.58
C VAL A 131 -17.25 -4.11 -1.99
N VAL A 132 -16.08 -4.74 -2.14
CA VAL A 132 -15.66 -5.35 -3.42
C VAL A 132 -16.56 -6.53 -3.80
N GLU A 133 -16.81 -7.46 -2.88
CA GLU A 133 -17.77 -8.57 -3.08
C GLU A 133 -19.14 -8.05 -3.52
N ASN A 134 -19.66 -7.01 -2.86
CA ASN A 134 -20.98 -6.45 -3.17
C ASN A 134 -21.00 -5.80 -4.56
N ARG A 135 -19.92 -5.10 -4.97
CA ARG A 135 -19.81 -4.51 -6.31
C ARG A 135 -19.82 -5.57 -7.42
N GLU A 136 -19.04 -6.64 -7.27
CA GLU A 136 -19.03 -7.74 -8.24
C GLU A 136 -20.37 -8.49 -8.26
N THR A 137 -21.00 -8.74 -7.09
CA THR A 137 -22.36 -9.32 -7.02
C THR A 137 -23.36 -8.49 -7.83
N VAL A 138 -23.38 -7.18 -7.60
CA VAL A 138 -24.30 -6.24 -8.27
C VAL A 138 -24.01 -6.20 -9.77
N LYS A 139 -22.75 -6.19 -10.19
CA LYS A 139 -22.35 -6.24 -11.60
C LYS A 139 -22.90 -7.47 -12.32
N ILE A 140 -22.73 -8.67 -11.75
CA ILE A 140 -23.25 -9.93 -12.33
C ILE A 140 -24.79 -9.88 -12.48
N ILE A 141 -25.48 -9.30 -11.49
CA ILE A 141 -26.94 -9.10 -11.55
C ILE A 141 -27.32 -8.11 -12.65
N PHE A 142 -26.58 -7.00 -12.81
CA PHE A 142 -26.80 -6.04 -13.88
C PHE A 142 -26.53 -6.62 -15.27
N GLU A 143 -25.51 -7.46 -15.45
CA GLU A 143 -25.26 -8.17 -16.72
C GLU A 143 -26.43 -9.09 -17.09
N ALA A 144 -27.01 -9.81 -16.13
CA ALA A 144 -28.22 -10.61 -16.34
C ALA A 144 -29.44 -9.77 -16.73
N LEU A 145 -29.61 -8.57 -16.14
CA LEU A 145 -30.66 -7.63 -16.52
C LEU A 145 -30.46 -7.08 -17.94
N LEU A 146 -29.25 -6.62 -18.26
CA LEU A 146 -28.91 -6.07 -19.58
C LEU A 146 -29.10 -7.10 -20.69
N TYR A 147 -28.74 -8.37 -20.45
CA TYR A 147 -28.98 -9.46 -21.39
C TYR A 147 -30.48 -9.64 -21.71
N LEU A 148 -31.35 -9.55 -20.70
CA LEU A 148 -32.80 -9.64 -20.89
C LEU A 148 -33.37 -8.42 -21.62
N VAL A 149 -32.90 -7.20 -21.31
CA VAL A 149 -33.25 -5.98 -22.06
C VAL A 149 -32.89 -6.14 -23.53
N TRP A 150 -31.67 -6.57 -23.83
CA TRP A 150 -31.15 -6.65 -25.19
C TRP A 150 -31.96 -7.63 -26.07
N LEU A 151 -32.42 -8.74 -25.47
CA LEU A 151 -33.30 -9.70 -26.14
C LEU A 151 -34.79 -9.30 -26.16
N ASN A 152 -35.16 -8.15 -25.56
CA ASN A 152 -36.55 -7.73 -25.29
C ASN A 152 -37.39 -8.81 -24.57
N ASN A 153 -36.74 -9.63 -23.73
CA ASN A 153 -37.38 -10.72 -23.02
C ASN A 153 -38.06 -10.22 -21.74
N ALA A 154 -39.24 -10.78 -21.44
CA ALA A 154 -39.90 -10.54 -20.16
C ALA A 154 -39.03 -11.02 -18.99
N PHE A 155 -38.78 -10.17 -18.00
CA PHE A 155 -37.99 -10.52 -16.82
C PHE A 155 -38.70 -11.55 -15.92
N ARG A 156 -40.01 -11.39 -15.78
CA ARG A 156 -40.88 -12.15 -14.88
C ARG A 156 -41.72 -13.18 -15.64
N GLY A 157 -42.04 -14.28 -14.98
CA GLY A 157 -42.98 -15.29 -15.47
C GLY A 157 -44.38 -15.08 -14.90
N PHE A 158 -45.30 -16.02 -15.18
CA PHE A 158 -46.64 -16.02 -14.60
C PHE A 158 -46.65 -16.21 -13.07
N SER A 159 -45.65 -16.92 -12.53
CA SER A 159 -45.53 -17.18 -11.09
C SER A 159 -44.07 -17.40 -10.70
N GLU A 160 -43.56 -16.59 -9.77
CA GLU A 160 -42.17 -16.70 -9.26
C GLU A 160 -42.05 -17.64 -8.03
N HIS A 161 -43.11 -18.37 -7.70
CA HIS A 161 -43.10 -19.29 -6.56
C HIS A 161 -42.16 -20.48 -6.79
N TRP A 162 -41.53 -20.97 -5.72
CA TRP A 162 -40.50 -22.03 -5.76
C TRP A 162 -40.91 -23.33 -6.46
N GLY A 163 -42.21 -23.62 -6.54
CA GLY A 163 -42.77 -24.80 -7.23
C GLY A 163 -43.33 -24.54 -8.63
N SER A 164 -43.22 -23.34 -9.19
CA SER A 164 -43.68 -23.08 -10.57
C SER A 164 -42.68 -23.65 -11.59
N SER A 165 -43.20 -24.14 -12.72
CA SER A 165 -42.37 -24.66 -13.82
C SER A 165 -41.64 -23.56 -14.61
N ASN A 166 -42.00 -22.29 -14.42
CA ASN A 166 -41.38 -21.14 -15.05
C ASN A 166 -41.45 -19.94 -14.08
N GLN A 167 -40.34 -19.69 -13.39
CA GLN A 167 -40.19 -18.60 -12.41
C GLN A 167 -39.81 -17.26 -13.04
N GLY A 168 -39.85 -17.16 -14.37
CA GLY A 168 -39.41 -15.99 -15.12
C GLY A 168 -37.94 -16.06 -15.50
N ASN A 169 -37.63 -15.47 -16.66
CA ASN A 169 -36.30 -15.58 -17.27
C ASN A 169 -35.18 -15.03 -16.38
N PHE A 170 -35.45 -13.97 -15.60
CA PHE A 170 -34.45 -13.41 -14.68
C PHE A 170 -34.09 -14.40 -13.55
N VAL A 171 -35.08 -15.07 -12.96
CA VAL A 171 -34.84 -16.03 -11.87
C VAL A 171 -34.06 -17.24 -12.39
N GLU A 172 -34.39 -17.76 -13.57
CA GLU A 172 -33.67 -18.89 -14.17
C GLU A 172 -32.24 -18.53 -14.59
N ILE A 173 -32.00 -17.33 -15.15
CA ILE A 173 -30.65 -16.84 -15.46
C ILE A 173 -29.83 -16.69 -14.17
N VAL A 174 -30.39 -16.11 -13.11
CA VAL A 174 -29.68 -15.98 -11.82
C VAL A 174 -29.37 -17.36 -11.22
N LYS A 175 -30.30 -18.32 -11.26
CA LYS A 175 -30.05 -19.72 -10.86
C LYS A 175 -28.93 -20.38 -11.68
N LEU A 176 -28.85 -20.08 -12.98
CA LEU A 176 -27.78 -20.58 -13.85
C LEU A 176 -26.43 -19.97 -13.45
N LEU A 177 -26.37 -18.64 -13.33
CA LEU A 177 -25.15 -17.91 -12.92
C LEU A 177 -24.62 -18.37 -11.56
N VAL A 178 -25.50 -18.66 -10.60
CA VAL A 178 -25.14 -19.20 -9.28
C VAL A 178 -24.40 -20.54 -9.35
N LYS A 179 -24.65 -21.38 -10.36
CA LYS A 179 -23.92 -22.66 -10.53
C LYS A 179 -22.46 -22.47 -10.94
N TYR A 180 -22.17 -21.37 -11.63
CA TYR A 180 -20.83 -21.08 -12.21
C TYR A 180 -20.09 -19.94 -11.51
N ASN A 181 -20.78 -19.16 -10.67
CA ASN A 181 -20.20 -18.03 -9.95
C ASN A 181 -20.24 -18.26 -8.42
N PRO A 182 -19.10 -18.60 -7.78
CA PRO A 182 -19.06 -18.93 -6.36
C PRO A 182 -19.37 -17.73 -5.45
N LEU A 183 -19.06 -16.50 -5.91
CA LEU A 183 -19.34 -15.26 -5.18
C LEU A 183 -20.86 -15.05 -5.08
N LEU A 184 -21.57 -15.12 -6.21
CA LEU A 184 -23.03 -15.00 -6.26
C LEU A 184 -23.72 -16.13 -5.45
N SER A 185 -23.18 -17.35 -5.51
CA SER A 185 -23.66 -18.49 -4.72
C SER A 185 -23.52 -18.26 -3.20
N ALA A 186 -22.36 -17.76 -2.76
CA ALA A 186 -22.15 -17.38 -1.36
C ALA A 186 -23.08 -16.25 -0.94
N HIS A 187 -23.30 -15.25 -1.79
CA HIS A 187 -24.22 -14.13 -1.54
C HIS A 187 -25.68 -14.59 -1.37
N LEU A 188 -26.20 -15.43 -2.27
CA LEU A 188 -27.56 -15.98 -2.11
C LEU A 188 -27.68 -16.87 -0.87
N SER A 189 -26.64 -17.64 -0.54
CA SER A 189 -26.60 -18.46 0.68
C SER A 189 -26.67 -17.59 1.95
N LYS A 190 -25.93 -16.47 1.99
CA LYS A 190 -26.05 -15.44 3.07
C LYS A 190 -27.51 -14.95 3.20
N ILE A 191 -28.17 -14.60 2.09
CA ILE A 191 -29.57 -14.13 2.08
C ILE A 191 -30.56 -15.20 2.57
N GLN A 192 -30.46 -16.44 2.07
CA GLN A 192 -31.37 -17.52 2.47
C GLN A 192 -31.27 -17.83 3.97
N ASN A 193 -30.06 -17.83 4.52
CA ASN A 193 -29.83 -18.05 5.95
C ASN A 193 -30.34 -16.89 6.80
N ALA A 194 -30.23 -15.64 6.33
CA ALA A 194 -30.83 -14.48 6.99
C ALA A 194 -32.37 -14.57 7.04
N LYS A 195 -33.03 -14.96 5.94
CA LYS A 195 -34.50 -15.18 5.91
C LYS A 195 -34.95 -16.28 6.86
N LYS A 196 -34.26 -17.43 6.90
CA LYS A 196 -34.54 -18.51 7.86
C LYS A 196 -34.42 -18.03 9.31
N LYS A 197 -33.40 -17.22 9.61
CA LYS A 197 -33.20 -16.65 10.95
C LYS A 197 -34.33 -15.70 11.36
N GLN A 198 -34.83 -14.86 10.44
CA GLN A 198 -36.00 -14.00 10.70
C GLN A 198 -37.27 -14.82 10.97
N ILE A 199 -37.58 -15.81 10.13
CA ILE A 199 -38.77 -16.67 10.30
C ILE A 199 -38.75 -17.38 11.67
N ASN A 200 -37.58 -17.89 12.09
CA ASN A 200 -37.43 -18.55 13.39
C ASN A 200 -37.57 -17.61 14.60
N ILE A 201 -37.48 -16.29 14.42
CA ILE A 201 -37.74 -15.29 15.48
C ILE A 201 -39.24 -15.07 15.64
N PHE A 202 -39.99 -14.98 14.52
CA PHE A 202 -41.45 -14.80 14.55
C PHE A 202 -42.26 -16.02 15.01
N ILE A 203 -41.66 -17.22 15.05
CA ILE A 203 -42.30 -18.46 15.54
C ILE A 203 -42.03 -18.69 17.05
N LYS A 204 -41.27 -17.80 17.70
CA LYS A 204 -40.89 -17.91 19.14
C LYS A 204 -41.47 -16.80 20.03
N CYS A 205 -42.54 -16.15 19.58
CA CYS A 205 -43.35 -15.22 20.38
C CYS A 205 -44.79 -15.73 20.47
#